data_AF-A0A2I0LCD0-F1
#
_entry.id   AF-A0A2I0LCD0-F1
#
_cell.length_a   1.000
_cell.length_b   1.000
_cell.length_c   1.000
_cell.angle_alpha   90.00
_cell.angle_beta   90.00
_cell.angle_gamma   90.00
#
_symmetry.space_group_name_H-M   'P 1'
#
loop_
_entity.id
_entity.type
_entity.pdbx_description
1 polymer ?
#
loop_
_entity_poly.entity_id
_entity_poly.type
_entity_poly.pdbx_seq_one_letter_code
_entity_poly.pdbx_strand_id
1 'polypeptide(L)'
;MASKTVAKDIITLRGSAAIVSEFFGIILYNRGVYSEESFVKVKKYGLPMLLTQDEDVKKFIANLNSQLSEWLEAGKLQRIVLVIMSKSSGEVLERWNFSIETDGEVVEKG
;
A
#
# COMPACT_ATOMS: atom_id res chain seq x y z
N MET A 1 12.06 -27.37 -27.56
CA MET A 1 11.74 -25.92 -27.58
C MET A 1 11.37 -25.51 -26.18
N ALA A 2 12.26 -24.83 -25.45
CA ALA A 2 11.98 -24.35 -24.11
C ALA A 2 11.26 -23.00 -24.21
N SER A 3 10.00 -22.97 -23.81
CA SER A 3 9.25 -21.72 -23.68
C SER A 3 9.87 -20.92 -22.53
N LYS A 4 10.52 -19.79 -22.84
CA LYS A 4 10.98 -18.83 -21.84
C LYS A 4 9.75 -18.29 -21.11
N THR A 5 9.53 -18.71 -19.88
CA THR A 5 8.62 -18.04 -18.97
C THR A 5 9.17 -16.65 -18.73
N VAL A 6 8.50 -15.61 -19.24
CA VAL A 6 8.85 -14.21 -18.93
C VAL A 6 8.52 -14.03 -17.44
N ALA A 7 9.53 -14.12 -16.59
CA ALA A 7 9.42 -13.65 -15.23
C ALA A 7 9.04 -12.16 -15.31
N LYS A 8 7.90 -11.78 -14.70
CA LYS A 8 7.54 -10.38 -14.49
C LYS A 8 8.46 -9.81 -13.41
N ASP A 9 9.75 -9.70 -13.72
CA ASP A 9 10.73 -8.99 -12.90
C ASP A 9 10.58 -7.46 -13.06
N ILE A 10 9.50 -7.02 -13.73
CA ILE A 10 9.11 -5.62 -13.91
C ILE A 10 7.97 -5.34 -12.94
N ILE A 11 8.25 -4.57 -11.89
CA ILE A 11 7.23 -3.99 -11.02
C ILE A 11 6.59 -2.84 -11.80
N THR A 12 5.31 -2.95 -12.13
CA THR A 12 4.55 -1.86 -12.77
C THR A 12 4.10 -0.85 -11.72
N LEU A 13 3.84 0.41 -12.12
CA LEU A 13 3.33 1.44 -11.22
C LEU A 13 2.05 1.03 -10.49
N ARG A 14 1.15 0.35 -11.20
CA ARG A 14 -0.06 -0.23 -10.61
C ARG A 14 0.24 -1.35 -9.61
N GLY A 15 1.26 -2.17 -9.88
CA GLY A 15 1.77 -3.17 -8.93
C GLY A 15 2.35 -2.52 -7.67
N SER A 16 3.13 -1.44 -7.83
CA SER A 16 3.66 -0.64 -6.72
C SER A 16 2.55 -0.03 -5.86
N ALA A 17 1.51 0.55 -6.48
CA ALA A 17 0.36 1.11 -5.76
C ALA A 17 -0.30 0.07 -4.84
N ALA A 18 -0.57 -1.13 -5.39
CA ALA A 18 -1.18 -2.22 -4.63
C ALA A 18 -0.30 -2.68 -3.46
N ILE A 19 1.02 -2.78 -3.67
CA ILE A 19 1.97 -3.15 -2.60
C ILE A 19 1.96 -2.10 -1.49
N VAL A 20 2.00 -0.81 -1.83
CA VAL A 20 1.95 0.29 -0.85
C VAL A 20 0.65 0.25 -0.03
N SER A 21 -0.49 -0.04 -0.67
CA SER A 21 -1.76 -0.19 0.03
C SER A 21 -1.77 -1.37 1.02
N GLU A 22 -1.13 -2.48 0.67
CA GLU A 22 -0.99 -3.63 1.56
C GLU A 22 -0.11 -3.32 2.79
N PHE A 23 0.92 -2.47 2.62
CA PHE A 23 1.73 -1.99 3.74
C PHE A 23 0.91 -1.24 4.79
N PHE A 24 -0.09 -0.44 4.40
CA PHE A 24 -0.94 0.25 5.37
C PHE A 24 -1.71 -0.73 6.26
N GLY A 25 -2.27 -1.79 5.68
CA GLY A 25 -2.97 -2.83 6.44
C GLY A 25 -2.07 -3.49 7.49
N ILE A 26 -0.81 -3.78 7.13
CA ILE A 26 0.18 -4.37 8.03
C ILE A 26 0.55 -3.39 9.16
N ILE A 27 0.73 -2.10 8.85
CA ILE A 27 1.07 -1.08 9.87
C ILE A 27 -0.07 -0.92 10.87
N LEU A 28 -1.32 -0.88 10.41
CA LEU A 28 -2.50 -0.78 11.28
C LEU A 28 -2.60 -1.96 12.25
N TYR A 29 -2.29 -3.16 11.79
CA TYR A 29 -2.24 -4.37 12.63
C TYR A 29 -1.07 -4.33 13.62
N ASN A 30 0.17 -4.17 13.13
CA ASN A 30 1.38 -4.24 13.97
C ASN A 30 1.44 -3.14 15.05
N ARG A 31 0.77 -2.01 14.83
CA ARG A 31 0.68 -0.91 15.79
C ARG A 31 -0.56 -0.95 16.67
N GLY A 32 -1.41 -1.97 16.50
CA GLY A 32 -2.63 -2.13 17.30
C GLY A 32 -3.61 -0.97 17.14
N VAL A 33 -3.60 -0.30 15.98
CA VAL A 33 -4.54 0.81 15.69
C VAL A 33 -5.96 0.26 15.56
N TYR A 34 -6.07 -0.94 14.99
CA TYR A 34 -7.28 -1.75 14.96
C TYR A 34 -7.01 -3.05 15.71
N SER A 35 -8.07 -3.62 16.28
CA SER A 35 -7.98 -4.85 17.05
C SER A 35 -7.68 -6.06 16.15
N GLU A 36 -7.06 -7.10 16.70
CA GLU A 36 -6.61 -8.26 15.91
C GLU A 36 -7.78 -9.00 15.25
N GLU A 37 -8.94 -9.06 15.90
CA GLU A 37 -10.16 -9.62 15.34
C GLU A 37 -10.70 -8.83 14.16
N SER A 38 -10.19 -7.64 13.88
CA SER A 38 -10.49 -6.89 12.66
C SER A 38 -9.64 -7.33 11.47
N PHE A 39 -8.79 -8.36 11.62
CA PHE A 39 -7.92 -8.87 10.56
C PHE A 39 -8.07 -10.37 10.35
N VAL A 40 -7.90 -10.80 9.10
CA VAL A 40 -7.91 -12.20 8.68
C VAL A 40 -6.61 -12.56 7.99
N LYS A 41 -6.08 -13.75 8.30
CA LYS A 41 -4.90 -14.31 7.64
C LYS A 41 -5.32 -14.86 6.27
N VAL A 42 -4.76 -14.30 5.21
CA VAL A 42 -4.92 -14.77 3.83
C VAL A 42 -3.58 -15.19 3.26
N LYS A 43 -3.59 -16.09 2.28
CA LYS A 43 -2.36 -16.45 1.56
C LYS A 43 -2.28 -15.60 0.28
N LYS A 44 -1.28 -14.72 0.20
CA LYS A 44 -0.99 -13.88 -0.98
C LYS A 44 0.49 -13.95 -1.30
N TYR A 45 0.85 -14.01 -2.58
CA TYR A 45 2.23 -14.18 -3.04
C TYR A 45 2.97 -15.36 -2.41
N GLY A 46 2.25 -16.43 -2.05
CA GLY A 46 2.80 -17.58 -1.35
C GLY A 46 3.05 -17.39 0.15
N LEU A 47 2.86 -16.18 0.69
CA LEU A 47 3.09 -15.83 2.09
C LEU A 47 1.77 -15.62 2.86
N PRO A 48 1.72 -15.93 4.17
CA PRO A 48 0.60 -15.55 5.02
C PRO A 48 0.64 -14.03 5.26
N MET A 49 -0.42 -13.34 4.88
CA MET A 49 -0.60 -11.91 5.05
C MET A 49 -1.87 -11.61 5.84
N LEU A 50 -1.89 -10.48 6.54
CA LEU A 50 -3.05 -10.02 7.29
C LEU A 50 -3.79 -8.96 6.47
N LEU A 51 -5.07 -9.19 6.24
CA LEU A 51 -5.97 -8.22 5.61
C LEU A 51 -7.04 -7.83 6.60
N THR A 52 -7.40 -6.54 6.61
CA THR A 52 -8.54 -6.07 7.39
C THR A 52 -9.84 -6.72 6.88
N GLN A 53 -10.72 -7.11 7.81
CA GLN A 53 -12.09 -7.51 7.52
C GLN A 53 -13.12 -6.43 7.83
N ASP A 54 -12.69 -5.31 8.45
CA ASP A 54 -13.52 -4.12 8.67
C ASP A 54 -13.85 -3.43 7.34
N GLU A 55 -15.15 -3.26 7.07
CA GLU A 55 -15.63 -2.72 5.80
C GLU A 55 -15.29 -1.25 5.60
N ASP A 56 -15.20 -0.46 6.67
CA ASP A 56 -14.87 0.97 6.56
C ASP A 56 -13.37 1.16 6.30
N VAL A 57 -12.52 0.38 6.95
CA VAL A 57 -11.08 0.34 6.66
C VAL A 57 -10.83 -0.18 5.24
N LYS A 58 -11.54 -1.22 4.80
CA LYS A 58 -11.43 -1.70 3.41
C LYS A 58 -11.79 -0.62 2.41
N LYS A 59 -12.91 0.08 2.60
CA LYS A 59 -13.32 1.19 1.72
C LYS A 59 -12.29 2.31 1.71
N PHE A 60 -11.77 2.68 2.89
CA PHE A 60 -10.73 3.69 3.01
C PHE A 60 -9.47 3.30 2.22
N ILE A 61 -8.94 2.08 2.45
CA ILE A 61 -7.76 1.58 1.75
C ILE A 61 -8.02 1.46 0.24
N ALA A 62 -9.21 1.03 -0.17
CA ALA A 62 -9.57 0.90 -1.59
C ALA A 62 -9.61 2.26 -2.30
N ASN A 63 -10.24 3.26 -1.68
CA ASN A 63 -10.27 4.63 -2.19
C ASN A 63 -8.87 5.22 -2.28
N LEU A 64 -8.05 5.02 -1.23
CA LEU A 64 -6.67 5.45 -1.19
C LEU A 64 -5.85 4.77 -2.31
N ASN A 65 -5.99 3.46 -2.52
CA ASN A 65 -5.31 2.74 -3.59
C ASN A 65 -5.68 3.28 -4.98
N SER A 66 -6.96 3.59 -5.21
CA SER A 66 -7.42 4.19 -6.47
C SER A 66 -6.72 5.52 -6.74
N GLN A 67 -6.66 6.40 -5.72
CA GLN A 67 -6.00 7.70 -5.82
C GLN A 67 -4.48 7.56 -6.02
N LEU A 68 -3.85 6.65 -5.26
CA LEU A 68 -2.42 6.39 -5.41
C LEU A 68 -2.09 5.88 -6.81
N SER A 69 -2.88 4.96 -7.35
CA SER A 69 -2.66 4.43 -8.71
C SER A 69 -2.75 5.55 -9.75
N GLU A 70 -3.76 6.41 -9.66
CA GLU A 70 -3.91 7.56 -10.58
C GLU A 70 -2.73 8.53 -10.49
N TRP A 71 -2.31 8.88 -9.27
CA TRP A 71 -1.20 9.82 -9.08
C TRP A 71 0.16 9.24 -9.43
N LEU A 72 0.36 7.93 -9.23
CA LEU A 72 1.57 7.22 -9.65
C LEU A 72 1.66 7.15 -11.17
N GLU A 73 0.58 6.73 -11.84
CA GLU A 73 0.51 6.66 -13.31
C GLU A 73 0.71 8.05 -13.93
N ALA A 74 0.17 9.11 -13.33
CA ALA A 74 0.38 10.49 -13.76
C ALA A 74 1.75 11.08 -13.35
N GLY A 75 2.61 10.35 -12.63
CA GLY A 75 3.89 10.84 -12.13
C GLY A 75 3.81 12.00 -11.13
N LYS A 76 2.63 12.23 -10.52
CA LYS A 76 2.38 13.35 -9.60
C LYS A 76 2.67 13.01 -8.14
N LEU A 77 2.85 11.73 -7.83
CA LEU A 77 3.05 11.27 -6.47
C LEU A 77 4.54 11.22 -6.09
N GLN A 78 4.96 12.08 -5.18
CA GLN A 78 6.37 12.16 -4.73
C GLN A 78 6.61 11.54 -3.34
N ARG A 79 5.59 11.59 -2.47
CA ARG A 79 5.72 11.15 -1.08
C ARG A 79 4.36 10.81 -0.49
N ILE A 80 4.32 9.75 0.33
CA ILE A 80 3.19 9.44 1.20
C ILE A 80 3.66 9.48 2.66
N VAL A 81 2.84 10.04 3.55
CA VAL A 81 3.15 10.14 4.98
C VAL A 81 2.04 9.51 5.83
N LEU A 82 2.38 8.36 6.41
CA LEU A 82 1.75 7.62 7.50
C LEU A 82 1.80 8.33 8.87
N VAL A 83 0.78 9.05 9.35
CA VAL A 83 0.80 9.60 10.73
C VAL A 83 -0.08 8.79 11.67
N ILE A 84 0.51 8.28 12.75
CA ILE A 84 -0.23 7.70 13.89
C ILE A 84 -0.21 8.72 15.02
N MET A 85 -1.40 9.10 15.48
CA MET A 85 -1.58 10.08 16.55
C MET A 85 -2.49 9.56 17.65
N SER A 86 -2.26 10.03 18.86
CA SER A 86 -3.15 9.79 19.99
C SER A 86 -4.49 10.48 19.76
N LYS A 87 -5.58 9.71 19.86
CA LYS A 87 -6.94 10.25 19.72
C LYS A 87 -7.31 11.22 20.84
N SER A 88 -6.78 11.02 22.05
CA SER A 88 -7.13 11.82 23.24
C SER A 88 -6.33 13.11 23.36
N SER A 89 -5.03 13.07 23.02
CA SER A 89 -4.13 14.23 23.16
C SER A 89 -3.83 14.93 21.84
N GLY A 90 -4.09 14.30 20.68
CA GLY A 90 -3.68 14.81 19.37
C GLY A 90 -2.18 14.72 19.11
N GLU A 91 -1.41 14.14 20.03
CA GLU A 91 0.03 14.00 19.92
C GLU A 91 0.41 13.01 18.81
N VAL A 92 1.39 13.37 17.99
CA VAL A 92 1.93 12.48 16.96
C VAL A 92 2.85 11.46 17.63
N LEU A 93 2.47 10.19 17.56
CA LEU A 93 3.23 9.07 18.12
C LEU A 93 4.23 8.52 17.10
N GLU A 94 3.82 8.39 15.84
CA GLU A 94 4.67 7.87 14.77
C GLU A 94 4.42 8.57 13.44
N ARG A 95 5.48 8.68 12.64
CA ARG A 95 5.44 9.23 11.28
C ARG A 95 6.24 8.35 10.32
N TRP A 96 5.53 7.62 9.47
CA TRP A 96 6.08 6.79 8.42
C TRP A 96 6.16 7.58 7.13
N ASN A 97 7.38 7.89 6.67
CA ASN A 97 7.60 8.63 5.43
C ASN A 97 7.98 7.65 4.30
N PHE A 98 7.17 7.60 3.25
CA PHE A 98 7.43 6.82 2.05
C PHE A 98 7.77 7.78 0.92
N SER A 99 9.06 7.86 0.56
CA SER A 99 9.49 8.58 -0.64
C SER A 99 9.20 7.73 -1.87
N ILE A 100 8.70 8.33 -2.93
CA ILE A 100 8.37 7.64 -4.16
C ILE A 100 9.29 8.17 -5.25
N GLU A 101 10.00 7.23 -5.86
CA GLU A 101 10.89 7.48 -6.99
C GLU A 101 10.31 6.77 -8.20
N THR A 102 9.84 7.57 -9.15
CA THR A 102 9.27 7.10 -10.41
C THR A 102 10.30 7.36 -11.51
N ASP A 103 10.62 6.34 -12.29
CA ASP A 103 11.55 6.50 -13.40
C ASP A 103 10.89 7.34 -14.51
N GLY A 104 11.53 8.43 -14.91
CA GLY A 104 10.93 9.46 -15.78
C GLY A 104 10.51 8.93 -17.15
N GLU A 105 11.20 7.90 -17.65
CA GLU A 105 10.87 7.25 -18.93
C GLU A 105 9.53 6.51 -18.92
N VAL A 106 9.02 6.14 -17.73
CA VAL A 106 7.76 5.40 -17.56
C VAL A 106 6.56 6.34 -17.55
N VAL A 107 6.75 7.60 -17.14
CA VAL A 107 5.67 8.60 -17.00
C VAL A 107 5.30 9.25 -18.34
N GLU A 108 6.25 9.43 -19.27
CA GLU A 108 5.97 10.03 -20.60
C GLU A 108 5.17 9.12 -21.55
N LYS A 109 5.03 7.83 -21.23
CA LYS A 109 4.29 6.85 -22.05
C LYS A 109 2.91 6.47 -21.50
N GLY A 110 2.50 7.07 -20.39
CA GLY A 110 1.20 6.85 -19.73
C GLY A 110 0.09 7.74 -20.25
#